data_AF-A0A2S5B1N3-F1
#
_entry.id   AF-A0A2S5B1N3-F1
#
_cell.length_a   1.000
_cell.length_b   1.000
_cell.length_c   1.000
_cell.angle_alpha   90.00
_cell.angle_beta   90.00
_cell.angle_gamma   90.00
#
_symmetry.space_group_name_H-M   'P 1'
#
loop_
_entity.id
_entity.type
_entity.pdbx_description
1 polymer ?
#
loop_
_entity_poly.entity_id
_entity_poly.type
_entity_poly.pdbx_seq_one_letter_code
_entity_poly.pdbx_strand_id
1 'polypeptide(L)'
;MTADAAGLQSLISLGIPRPRAAFALKEYGGDVEAAADWCFTEGAEWTPQSLLNTTPMPAPAARRSPSLDRGFRAGGRTSDHPPGWRAVPHRLLTPGTPVSITLKQDQGTGRTVEGTVSERLTKGDHPRGVKVRLEDGRVGRVVSILR
;
A
#
# COMPACT_ATOMS: atom_id res chain seq x y z
N MET A 1 22.53 -17.18 15.49
CA MET A 1 21.80 -18.09 14.59
C MET A 1 20.35 -17.65 14.61
N THR A 2 19.93 -16.90 13.60
CA THR A 2 18.60 -16.29 13.47
C THR A 2 17.57 -17.39 13.20
N ALA A 3 16.81 -17.79 14.23
CA ALA A 3 15.81 -18.86 14.16
C ALA A 3 14.74 -18.60 13.08
N ASP A 4 14.53 -17.32 12.76
CA ASP A 4 13.68 -16.81 11.69
C ASP A 4 14.07 -17.29 10.27
N ALA A 5 15.36 -17.48 9.99
CA ALA A 5 15.82 -17.89 8.66
C ALA A 5 15.57 -19.39 8.39
N ALA A 6 15.72 -20.23 9.41
CA ALA A 6 15.48 -21.67 9.30
C ALA A 6 13.99 -21.97 9.14
N GLY A 7 13.14 -21.33 9.95
CA GLY A 7 11.69 -21.47 9.83
C GLY A 7 11.15 -21.01 8.47
N LEU A 8 11.69 -19.91 7.94
CA LEU A 8 11.31 -19.40 6.63
C LEU A 8 11.61 -20.41 5.52
N GLN A 9 12.79 -21.05 5.58
CA GLN A 9 13.18 -22.04 4.59
C GLN A 9 12.32 -23.31 4.68
N SER A 10 11.93 -23.74 5.89
CA SER A 10 11.03 -24.88 6.09
C SER A 10 9.67 -24.66 5.44
N LEU A 11 9.06 -23.48 5.64
CA LEU A 11 7.77 -23.13 5.02
C LEU A 11 7.88 -23.03 3.49
N ILE A 12 8.97 -22.48 2.97
CA ILE A 12 9.22 -22.43 1.51
C ILE A 12 9.30 -23.84 0.93
N SER A 13 9.97 -24.79 1.62
CA SER A 13 10.06 -26.19 1.19
C SER A 13 8.70 -26.90 1.19
N LEU A 14 7.75 -26.45 2.02
CA LEU A 14 6.34 -26.90 2.01
C LEU A 14 5.50 -26.28 0.89
N GLY A 15 6.10 -25.47 0.01
CA GLY A 15 5.43 -24.81 -1.10
C GLY A 15 4.75 -23.47 -0.74
N ILE A 16 4.98 -22.96 0.47
CA ILE A 16 4.41 -21.69 0.92
C ILE A 16 5.26 -20.53 0.34
N PRO A 17 4.67 -19.54 -0.35
CA PRO A 17 5.42 -18.47 -0.99
C PRO A 17 6.17 -17.63 0.05
N ARG A 18 7.41 -17.22 -0.27
CA ARG A 18 8.31 -16.50 0.67
C ARG A 18 7.66 -15.29 1.39
N PRO A 19 6.89 -14.41 0.73
CA PRO A 19 6.20 -13.31 1.42
C PRO A 19 5.21 -13.80 2.49
N ARG A 20 4.57 -14.94 2.24
CA ARG A 20 3.59 -15.58 3.14
C ARG A 20 4.25 -16.19 4.34
N ALA A 21 5.27 -17.00 4.09
CA ALA A 21 6.06 -17.63 5.13
C ALA A 21 6.68 -16.57 6.06
N ALA A 22 7.20 -15.47 5.49
CA ALA A 22 7.75 -14.37 6.28
C ALA A 22 6.71 -13.64 7.13
N PHE A 23 5.50 -13.43 6.60
CA PHE A 23 4.40 -12.81 7.35
C PHE A 23 3.92 -13.73 8.49
N ALA A 24 3.66 -15.00 8.19
CA ALA A 24 3.18 -15.98 9.16
C ALA A 24 4.19 -16.14 10.32
N LEU A 25 5.48 -16.28 10.04
CA LEU A 25 6.50 -16.38 11.10
C LEU A 25 6.58 -15.12 11.96
N LYS A 26 6.34 -13.93 11.39
CA LYS A 26 6.33 -12.69 12.16
C LYS A 26 5.13 -12.62 13.10
N GLU A 27 3.96 -13.09 12.65
CA GLU A 27 2.71 -13.06 13.41
C GLU A 27 2.72 -14.09 14.55
N TYR A 28 3.22 -15.29 14.27
CA TYR A 28 3.28 -16.41 15.22
C TYR A 28 4.59 -16.47 16.01
N GLY A 29 5.34 -15.35 16.09
CA GLY A 29 6.52 -15.25 16.95
C GLY A 29 7.68 -16.20 16.59
N GLY A 30 7.76 -16.65 15.34
CA GLY A 30 8.76 -17.60 14.85
C GLY A 30 8.38 -19.07 15.00
N ASP A 31 7.16 -19.37 15.49
CA ASP A 31 6.65 -20.74 15.52
C ASP A 31 6.30 -21.23 14.11
N VAL A 32 7.02 -22.25 13.63
CA VAL A 32 6.91 -22.75 12.26
C VAL A 32 5.63 -23.56 12.06
N GLU A 33 5.19 -24.29 13.07
CA GLU A 33 4.06 -25.21 12.98
C GLU A 33 2.74 -24.42 12.98
N ALA A 34 2.60 -23.45 13.88
CA ALA A 34 1.47 -22.52 13.90
C ALA A 34 1.42 -21.65 12.63
N ALA A 35 2.58 -21.20 12.13
CA ALA A 35 2.67 -20.48 10.87
C ALA A 35 2.26 -21.34 9.67
N ALA A 36 2.61 -22.63 9.66
CA ALA A 36 2.22 -23.57 8.62
C ALA A 36 0.71 -23.85 8.66
N ASP A 37 0.15 -24.14 9.83
CA ASP A 37 -1.29 -24.39 10.00
C ASP A 37 -2.13 -23.22 9.48
N TRP A 38 -1.80 -22.00 9.89
CA TRP A 38 -2.45 -20.81 9.36
C TRP A 38 -2.31 -20.66 7.83
N CYS A 39 -1.17 -21.08 7.28
CA CYS A 39 -0.96 -21.10 5.83
C CYS A 39 -1.82 -22.17 5.10
N PHE A 40 -2.30 -23.21 5.76
CA PHE A 40 -3.12 -24.24 5.12
C PHE A 40 -4.62 -24.08 5.40
N THR A 41 -5.00 -23.50 6.53
CA THR A 41 -6.40 -23.48 6.99
C THR A 41 -7.13 -22.18 6.65
N GLU A 42 -6.53 -21.01 6.91
CA GLU A 42 -7.21 -19.71 6.74
C GLU A 42 -6.75 -18.91 5.52
N GLY A 43 -5.50 -19.07 5.07
CA GLY A 43 -4.96 -18.24 4.00
C GLY A 43 -5.14 -18.79 2.57
N ALA A 44 -6.17 -19.58 2.30
CA ALA A 44 -6.47 -20.00 0.92
C ALA A 44 -6.64 -18.79 -0.04
N GLU A 45 -7.08 -17.65 0.50
CA GLU A 45 -7.18 -16.37 -0.23
C GLU A 45 -6.05 -15.38 0.11
N TRP A 46 -5.04 -15.80 0.87
CA TRP A 46 -3.91 -14.94 1.22
C TRP A 46 -3.09 -14.65 -0.04
N THR A 47 -3.40 -13.53 -0.66
CA THR A 47 -2.56 -12.86 -1.63
C THR A 47 -2.08 -11.58 -0.96
N PRO A 48 -0.75 -11.36 -0.84
CA PRO A 48 -0.30 -10.05 -0.43
C PRO A 48 -0.76 -9.09 -1.54
N GLN A 49 -1.43 -8.00 -1.20
CA GLN A 49 -1.85 -6.96 -2.16
C GLN A 49 -0.68 -6.38 -3.00
N SER A 50 0.56 -6.76 -2.67
CA SER A 50 1.76 -6.47 -3.45
C SER A 50 2.00 -7.43 -4.63
N LEU A 51 1.45 -8.66 -4.67
CA LEU A 51 1.67 -9.65 -5.75
C LEU A 51 0.64 -9.58 -6.89
N LEU A 52 -0.58 -9.08 -6.64
CA LEU A 52 -1.58 -8.85 -7.69
C LEU A 52 -1.20 -7.69 -8.64
N ASN A 53 -0.16 -6.91 -8.30
CA ASN A 53 0.33 -5.76 -9.07
C ASN A 53 1.50 -6.08 -10.02
N THR A 54 1.95 -7.33 -10.14
CA THR A 54 2.95 -7.70 -11.14
C THR A 54 2.26 -8.05 -12.46
N THR A 55 2.11 -7.05 -13.32
CA THR A 55 2.03 -7.26 -14.77
C THR A 55 3.22 -8.16 -15.18
N PRO A 56 3.04 -9.23 -15.98
CA PRO A 56 4.18 -9.97 -16.51
C PRO A 56 5.05 -9.03 -17.34
N MET A 57 6.30 -8.84 -16.93
CA MET A 57 7.25 -8.02 -17.67
C MET A 57 7.55 -8.66 -19.05
N PRO A 58 7.58 -7.90 -20.16
CA PRO A 58 8.13 -8.41 -21.40
C PRO A 58 9.65 -8.60 -21.28
N ALA A 59 10.18 -9.61 -21.99
CA ALA A 59 11.58 -10.04 -21.96
C ALA A 59 12.60 -8.90 -22.24
N PRO A 60 13.84 -8.99 -21.69
CA PRO A 60 14.82 -7.91 -21.81
C PRO A 60 15.42 -7.85 -23.23
N ALA A 61 15.09 -6.78 -23.96
CA ALA A 61 15.86 -6.37 -25.13
C ALA A 61 17.14 -5.63 -24.70
N ALA A 62 18.22 -5.92 -25.42
CA ALA A 62 19.61 -5.67 -25.06
C ALA A 62 20.04 -4.18 -24.93
N ARG A 63 21.00 -3.97 -24.00
CA ARG A 63 22.14 -3.02 -23.98
C ARG A 63 21.95 -1.62 -24.59
N ARG A 64 22.21 -0.60 -23.75
CA ARG A 64 23.26 0.43 -23.94
C ARG A 64 23.37 1.36 -22.73
N SER A 65 24.53 1.41 -22.08
CA SER A 65 24.93 2.53 -21.23
C SER A 65 25.09 3.79 -22.09
N PRO A 66 24.85 4.99 -21.54
CA PRO A 66 26.03 5.81 -21.21
C PRO A 66 25.87 6.79 -20.03
N SER A 67 27.05 7.21 -19.55
CA SER A 67 27.42 8.50 -18.94
C SER A 67 26.89 8.87 -17.55
N LEU A 68 27.82 8.79 -16.58
CA LEU A 68 27.83 9.67 -15.41
C LEU A 68 28.03 11.11 -15.90
N ASP A 69 26.98 11.92 -15.81
CA ASP A 69 27.14 13.37 -15.74
C ASP A 69 26.30 13.96 -14.60
N ARG A 70 26.90 14.99 -14.05
CA ARG A 70 26.67 15.66 -12.77
C ARG A 70 25.31 16.34 -12.73
N GLY A 71 24.53 16.07 -11.68
CA GLY A 71 23.34 16.85 -11.38
C GLY A 71 22.75 16.49 -10.04
N PHE A 72 22.80 17.42 -9.09
CA PHE A 72 22.03 17.39 -7.85
C PHE A 72 20.56 17.07 -8.18
N ARG A 73 20.13 15.81 -8.03
CA ARG A 73 18.70 15.49 -8.04
C ARG A 73 18.16 15.78 -6.66
N ALA A 74 17.68 17.02 -6.53
CA ALA A 74 16.74 17.44 -5.51
C ALA A 74 15.79 16.29 -5.18
N GLY A 75 15.70 15.95 -3.89
CA GLY A 75 14.70 15.02 -3.37
C GLY A 75 13.32 15.52 -3.79
N GLY A 76 12.79 14.93 -4.86
CA GLY A 76 11.44 15.19 -5.31
C GLY A 76 10.52 14.74 -4.19
N ARG A 77 9.95 15.70 -3.46
CA ARG A 77 8.79 15.46 -2.60
C ARG A 77 7.75 14.81 -3.51
N THR A 78 7.57 13.50 -3.41
CA THR A 78 6.56 12.79 -4.18
C THR A 78 5.22 13.38 -3.75
N SER A 79 4.63 14.19 -4.62
CA SER A 79 3.24 14.57 -4.47
C SER A 79 2.46 13.26 -4.48
N ASP A 80 1.75 12.94 -3.40
CA ASP A 80 0.86 11.76 -3.33
C ASP A 80 -0.28 11.80 -4.38
N HIS A 81 -0.32 12.86 -5.19
CA HIS A 81 -1.40 13.20 -6.10
C HIS A 81 -0.96 13.04 -7.55
N PRO A 82 -1.87 12.57 -8.44
CA PRO A 82 -1.60 12.52 -9.87
C PRO A 82 -1.35 13.91 -10.46
N PRO A 83 -0.59 14.00 -11.58
CA PRO A 83 -0.37 15.27 -12.25
C PRO A 83 -1.70 15.91 -12.68
N GLY A 84 -1.87 17.21 -12.38
CA GLY A 84 -3.13 17.94 -12.65
C GLY A 84 -4.18 17.83 -11.53
N TRP A 85 -3.85 17.20 -10.40
CA TRP A 85 -4.75 17.14 -9.25
C TRP A 85 -5.13 18.52 -8.71
N ARG A 86 -6.40 18.66 -8.32
CA ARG A 86 -6.94 19.87 -7.69
C ARG A 86 -7.41 19.53 -6.28
N ALA A 87 -7.05 20.38 -5.33
CA ALA A 87 -7.49 20.23 -3.96
C ALA A 87 -9.01 20.28 -3.86
N VAL A 88 -9.58 19.21 -3.32
CA VAL A 88 -11.02 19.15 -3.02
C VAL A 88 -11.31 20.12 -1.88
N PRO A 89 -12.24 21.08 -2.07
CA PRO A 89 -12.56 22.03 -1.03
C PRO A 89 -13.27 21.33 0.14
N HIS A 90 -12.88 21.67 1.37
CA HIS A 90 -13.36 21.03 2.59
C HIS A 90 -14.86 21.15 2.81
N ARG A 91 -15.50 22.17 2.23
CA ARG A 91 -16.96 22.40 2.31
C ARG A 91 -17.78 21.34 1.57
N LEU A 92 -17.21 20.68 0.57
CA LEU A 92 -17.86 19.59 -0.17
C LEU A 92 -17.71 18.23 0.53
N LEU A 93 -16.94 18.17 1.62
CA LEU A 93 -16.63 16.94 2.34
C LEU A 93 -17.46 16.85 3.62
N THR A 94 -18.77 16.72 3.43
CA THR A 94 -19.73 16.50 4.51
C THR A 94 -19.88 15.01 4.79
N PRO A 95 -20.26 14.61 6.03
CA PRO A 95 -20.64 13.23 6.31
C PRO A 95 -21.68 12.73 5.29
N GLY A 96 -21.52 11.50 4.81
CA GLY A 96 -22.34 10.92 3.74
C GLY A 96 -21.82 11.16 2.32
N THR A 97 -20.75 11.95 2.13
CA THR A 97 -20.18 12.16 0.78
C THR A 97 -19.33 10.96 0.35
N PRO A 98 -19.56 10.35 -0.81
CA PRO A 98 -18.69 9.31 -1.34
C PRO A 98 -17.40 9.93 -1.90
N VAL A 99 -16.27 9.41 -1.45
CA VAL A 99 -14.94 9.97 -1.74
C VAL A 99 -13.92 8.87 -2.00
N SER A 100 -12.86 9.25 -2.68
CA SER A 100 -11.66 8.45 -2.85
C SER A 100 -10.53 9.07 -2.04
N ILE A 101 -9.93 8.30 -1.13
CA ILE A 101 -8.88 8.74 -0.20
C ILE A 101 -7.59 7.96 -0.39
N THR A 102 -6.45 8.60 -0.16
CA THR A 102 -5.16 7.91 -0.01
C THR A 102 -4.88 7.69 1.48
N LEU A 103 -4.73 6.43 1.87
CA LEU A 103 -4.34 6.06 3.22
C LEU A 103 -2.88 6.40 3.47
N LYS A 104 -2.48 6.55 4.74
CA LYS A 104 -1.08 6.83 5.08
C LYS A 104 -0.12 5.74 4.58
N GLN A 105 -0.54 4.48 4.65
CA GLN A 105 0.23 3.33 4.15
C GLN A 105 0.37 3.32 2.62
N ASP A 106 -0.49 4.04 1.91
CA ASP A 106 -0.53 4.14 0.45
C ASP A 106 0.05 5.45 -0.08
N GLN A 107 0.63 6.29 0.79
CA GLN A 107 1.34 7.50 0.35
C GLN A 107 2.54 7.12 -0.52
N GLY A 108 2.71 7.81 -1.65
CA GLY A 108 3.72 7.51 -2.66
C GLY A 108 3.41 6.33 -3.60
N THR A 109 2.37 5.53 -3.35
CA THR A 109 2.00 4.40 -4.25
C THR A 109 0.97 4.79 -5.30
N GLY A 110 0.24 5.90 -5.09
CA GLY A 110 -0.88 6.34 -5.93
C GLY A 110 -2.16 5.53 -5.71
N ARG A 111 -2.19 4.62 -4.74
CA ARG A 111 -3.39 3.84 -4.41
C ARG A 111 -4.40 4.69 -3.67
N THR A 112 -5.66 4.51 -4.03
CA THR A 112 -6.79 5.17 -3.39
C THR A 112 -7.84 4.17 -2.98
N VAL A 113 -8.53 4.49 -1.90
CA VAL A 113 -9.60 3.70 -1.32
C VAL A 113 -10.87 4.51 -1.37
N GLU A 114 -11.92 3.91 -1.90
CA GLU A 114 -13.24 4.51 -1.96
C GLU A 114 -14.02 4.24 -0.67
N GLY A 115 -14.87 5.21 -0.29
CA GLY A 115 -15.83 5.03 0.77
C GLY A 115 -16.57 6.32 1.10
N THR A 116 -17.44 6.25 2.10
CA THR A 116 -18.27 7.38 2.51
C THR A 116 -17.60 8.12 3.67
N VAL A 117 -17.58 9.46 3.61
CA VAL A 117 -17.08 10.29 4.71
C VAL A 117 -17.95 10.10 5.96
N SER A 118 -17.33 9.72 7.07
CA SER A 118 -17.93 9.76 8.41
C SER A 118 -17.66 11.09 9.09
N GLU A 119 -16.39 11.51 9.14
CA GLU A 119 -15.98 12.74 9.81
C GLU A 119 -14.85 13.45 9.06
N ARG A 120 -14.91 14.79 9.00
CA ARG A 120 -13.83 15.63 8.47
C ARG A 120 -12.85 16.00 9.59
N LEU A 121 -11.59 15.59 9.45
CA LEU A 121 -10.55 15.79 10.47
C LEU A 121 -9.69 17.04 10.25
N THR A 122 -9.68 17.61 9.04
CA THR A 122 -8.91 18.83 8.73
C THR A 122 -9.82 20.05 8.75
N LYS A 123 -9.46 21.09 9.52
CA LYS A 123 -10.14 22.39 9.53
C LYS A 123 -9.67 23.24 8.34
N GLY A 124 -10.57 23.51 7.39
CA GLY A 124 -10.31 24.38 6.23
C GLY A 124 -9.69 23.66 5.02
N ASP A 125 -9.44 24.44 3.96
CA ASP A 125 -8.81 23.96 2.73
C ASP A 125 -7.30 23.82 2.93
N HIS A 126 -6.75 22.71 2.46
CA HIS A 126 -5.34 22.40 2.66
C HIS A 126 -4.67 22.07 1.32
N PRO A 127 -3.46 22.60 1.04
CA PRO A 127 -2.80 22.44 -0.27
C PRO A 127 -2.50 20.99 -0.65
N ARG A 128 -2.37 20.10 0.35
CA ARG A 128 -2.16 18.65 0.15
C ARG A 128 -3.45 17.83 0.22
N GLY A 129 -4.61 18.47 0.36
CA GLY A 129 -5.90 17.80 0.52
C GLY A 129 -6.34 17.70 1.98
N VAL A 130 -7.65 17.51 2.13
CA VAL A 130 -8.36 17.43 3.40
C VAL A 130 -8.29 16.01 3.93
N LYS A 131 -7.98 15.83 5.22
CA LYS A 131 -8.10 14.51 5.86
C LYS A 131 -9.51 14.25 6.32
N VAL A 132 -9.99 13.04 6.06
CA VAL A 132 -11.30 12.54 6.47
C VAL A 132 -11.16 11.14 7.07
N ARG A 133 -12.13 10.78 7.89
CA ARG A 133 -12.40 9.41 8.33
C ARG A 133 -13.59 8.88 7.53
N LEU A 134 -13.49 7.65 7.02
CA LEU A 134 -14.58 6.95 6.37
C LEU A 134 -15.49 6.24 7.39
N GLU A 135 -16.68 5.82 6.98
CA GLU A 135 -17.63 5.07 7.83
C GLU A 135 -17.07 3.74 8.37
N ASP A 136 -16.15 3.12 7.64
CA ASP A 136 -15.42 1.92 8.08
C ASP A 136 -14.28 2.20 9.09
N GLY A 137 -14.08 3.46 9.47
CA GLY A 137 -13.06 3.90 10.42
C GLY A 137 -11.68 4.22 9.81
N ARG A 138 -11.45 3.95 8.51
CA ARG A 138 -10.19 4.26 7.82
C ARG A 138 -9.99 5.77 7.69
N VAL A 139 -8.73 6.22 7.74
CA VAL A 139 -8.37 7.65 7.71
C VAL A 139 -7.36 7.92 6.59
N GLY A 140 -7.66 8.91 5.76
CA GLY A 140 -6.80 9.28 4.63
C GLY A 140 -6.98 10.72 4.17
N ARG A 141 -6.19 11.10 3.16
CA ARG A 141 -6.33 12.39 2.45
C ARG A 141 -7.27 12.20 1.27
N VAL A 142 -8.24 13.08 1.11
CA VAL A 142 -9.15 13.05 -0.04
C VAL A 142 -8.38 13.40 -1.32
N VAL A 143 -8.50 12.52 -2.30
CA VAL A 143 -8.00 12.71 -3.67
C VAL A 143 -9.13 13.21 -4.57
N SER A 144 -10.30 12.59 -4.52
CA SER A 144 -11.45 13.03 -5.33
C SER A 144 -12.78 12.74 -4.62
N ILE A 145 -13.81 13.47 -5.02
CA ILE A 145 -15.21 13.15 -4.71
C ILE A 145 -15.70 12.20 -5.81
N LEU A 146 -16.38 11.14 -5.41
CA LEU A 146 -17.08 10.24 -6.32
C LEU A 146 -18.47 10.85 -6.56
N ARG A 147 -18.93 10.90 -7.82
CA ARG A 147 -20.25 11.41 -8.19
C ARG A 147 -21.07 10.31 -8.82
#